data_AF-A0A7C6NHR5-F1
#
_entry.id   AF-A0A7C6NHR5-F1
#
_cell.length_a   1.000
_cell.length_b   1.000
_cell.length_c   1.000
_cell.angle_alpha   90.00
_cell.angle_beta   90.00
_cell.angle_gamma   90.00
#
_symmetry.space_group_name_H-M   'P 1'
#
loop_
_entity.id
_entity.type
_entity.pdbx_description
1 polymer ?
#
loop_
_entity_poly.entity_id
_entity_poly.type
_entity_poly.pdbx_seq_one_letter_code
_entity_poly.pdbx_strand_id
1 'polypeptide(L)'
;MLSALSLFRKPRYKSFSEEVNGRKLISRSYKGTRPIDVNKVVGSVGRCQNGQKECIDKHSQRYQNIKKALQNLQVLPAIKVYVLDNEYYIVDGHHRVEASKEVGVEFLDAEIIEFKYH
;
A
#
# COMPACT_ATOMS: atom_id res chain seq x y z
N MET A 1 -14.11 18.34 30.22
CA MET A 1 -14.81 18.25 28.92
C MET A 1 -14.09 19.16 27.94
N LEU A 2 -13.16 18.63 27.14
CA LEU A 2 -12.65 19.31 25.95
C LEU A 2 -12.51 18.26 24.86
N SER A 3 -13.41 18.39 23.89
CA SER A 3 -13.44 17.65 22.64
C SER A 3 -12.14 17.89 21.88
N ALA A 4 -11.38 16.81 21.68
CA ALA A 4 -10.59 16.66 20.48
C ALA A 4 -11.04 15.34 19.86
N LEU A 5 -12.24 15.34 19.28
CA LEU A 5 -12.55 14.42 18.21
C LEU A 5 -11.49 14.69 17.13
N SER A 6 -10.38 13.94 17.18
CA SER A 6 -9.50 13.78 16.02
C SER A 6 -10.43 13.39 14.89
N LEU A 7 -10.79 14.35 14.04
CA LEU A 7 -11.40 14.06 12.75
C LEU A 7 -10.39 13.14 12.07
N PHE A 8 -10.64 11.83 12.13
CA PHE A 8 -9.85 10.80 11.50
C PHE A 8 -9.87 11.05 10.00
N ARG A 9 -8.99 11.94 9.55
CA ARG A 9 -8.79 12.20 8.14
C ARG A 9 -8.14 10.94 7.62
N LYS A 10 -8.93 10.10 6.93
CA LYS A 10 -8.41 8.88 6.29
C LYS A 10 -7.07 9.20 5.63
N PRO A 11 -6.00 8.43 5.92
CA PRO A 11 -4.72 8.67 5.30
C PRO A 11 -4.91 8.66 3.78
N ARG A 12 -4.41 9.70 3.14
CA ARG A 12 -4.47 9.85 1.68
C ARG A 12 -3.25 9.17 1.08
N TYR A 13 -3.41 8.56 -0.08
CA TYR A 13 -2.31 7.94 -0.80
C TYR A 13 -1.28 8.98 -1.21
N LYS A 14 0.00 8.68 -0.96
CA LYS A 14 1.14 9.39 -1.54
C LYS A 14 1.42 8.89 -2.96
N SER A 15 1.88 9.78 -3.83
CA SER A 15 2.36 9.43 -5.18
C SER A 15 3.86 9.21 -5.15
N PHE A 16 4.34 8.00 -5.46
CA PHE A 16 5.78 7.70 -5.43
C PHE A 16 6.59 8.64 -6.31
N SER A 17 6.09 8.98 -7.51
CA SER A 17 6.80 9.87 -8.44
C SER A 17 6.92 11.30 -7.92
N GLU A 18 5.95 11.77 -7.13
CA GLU A 18 6.04 13.08 -6.48
C GLU A 18 7.02 13.06 -5.31
N GLU A 19 7.00 12.00 -4.49
CA GLU A 19 7.89 11.86 -3.32
C GLU A 19 9.38 11.77 -3.70
N VAL A 20 9.70 11.31 -4.91
CA VAL A 20 11.08 11.22 -5.41
C VAL A 20 11.46 12.36 -6.36
N ASN A 21 10.54 13.29 -6.63
CA ASN A 21 10.79 14.36 -7.59
C ASN A 21 11.93 15.28 -7.11
N GLY A 22 12.88 15.56 -8.00
CA GLY A 22 14.06 16.37 -7.68
C GLY A 22 15.11 15.69 -6.79
N ARG A 23 14.85 14.47 -6.30
CA ARG A 23 15.81 13.70 -5.53
C ARG A 23 16.77 12.92 -6.42
N LYS A 24 18.02 12.74 -5.99
CA LYS A 24 19.02 11.99 -6.75
C LYS A 24 19.01 10.52 -6.34
N LEU A 25 18.72 9.62 -7.27
CA LEU A 25 18.76 8.18 -6.99
C LEU A 25 20.19 7.75 -6.60
N ILE A 26 20.32 7.14 -5.43
CA ILE A 26 21.57 6.54 -4.94
C ILE A 26 21.62 5.07 -5.35
N SER A 27 20.54 4.31 -5.09
CA SER A 27 20.52 2.88 -5.37
C SER A 27 19.11 2.34 -5.53
N ARG A 28 18.98 1.27 -6.31
CA ARG A 28 17.80 0.41 -6.41
C ARG A 28 18.23 -1.02 -6.10
N SER A 29 17.57 -1.68 -5.15
CA SER A 29 17.93 -3.07 -4.79
C SER A 29 16.71 -3.95 -4.61
N TYR A 30 16.76 -5.16 -5.17
CA TYR A 30 15.76 -6.19 -4.92
C TYR A 30 15.98 -6.81 -3.55
N LYS A 31 14.93 -6.91 -2.74
CA LYS A 31 15.00 -7.46 -1.38
C LYS A 31 14.38 -8.84 -1.25
N GLY A 32 13.85 -9.44 -2.31
CA GLY A 32 13.12 -10.70 -2.23
C GLY A 32 11.66 -10.51 -1.83
N THR A 33 10.99 -11.63 -1.59
CA THR A 33 9.63 -11.67 -1.06
C THR A 33 9.67 -11.77 0.47
N ARG A 34 8.95 -10.89 1.17
CA ARG A 34 8.91 -10.84 2.64
C ARG A 34 7.53 -10.40 3.11
N PRO A 35 7.08 -10.80 4.30
CA PRO A 35 5.89 -10.22 4.90
C PRO A 35 6.13 -8.74 5.23
N ILE A 36 5.15 -7.88 4.91
CA ILE A 36 5.15 -6.46 5.30
C ILE A 36 3.89 -6.14 6.09
N ASP A 37 4.02 -5.19 7.03
CA ASP A 37 2.88 -4.61 7.73
C ASP A 37 2.06 -3.77 6.75
N VAL A 38 0.80 -4.16 6.56
CA VAL A 38 -0.14 -3.52 5.64
C VAL A 38 -0.42 -2.06 6.03
N ASN A 39 -0.29 -1.71 7.32
CA ASN A 39 -0.48 -0.35 7.81
C ASN A 39 0.66 0.59 7.44
N LYS A 40 1.84 0.06 7.10
CA LYS A 40 2.98 0.85 6.57
C LYS A 40 2.87 1.15 5.07
N VAL A 41 1.79 0.70 4.43
CA VAL A 41 1.50 1.02 3.02
C VAL A 41 0.81 2.37 2.93
N VAL A 42 1.56 3.36 2.43
CA VAL A 42 1.17 4.78 2.42
C VAL A 42 0.84 5.32 1.04
N GLY A 43 1.30 4.65 -0.02
CA GLY A 43 1.33 5.27 -1.35
C GLY A 43 1.16 4.30 -2.50
N SER A 44 1.15 4.87 -3.70
CA SER A 44 1.01 4.14 -4.96
C SER A 44 2.09 4.55 -5.94
N VAL A 45 2.50 3.60 -6.76
CA VAL A 45 3.26 3.85 -7.98
C VAL A 45 2.27 3.89 -9.14
N GLY A 46 2.00 5.08 -9.67
CA GLY A 46 1.24 5.30 -10.91
C GLY A 46 -0.29 5.12 -10.87
N ARG A 47 -0.85 4.31 -9.97
CA ARG A 47 -2.31 4.09 -9.92
C ARG A 47 -3.10 5.21 -9.23
N CYS A 48 -2.55 5.78 -8.17
CA CYS A 48 -3.25 6.79 -7.36
C CYS A 48 -2.45 8.07 -7.32
N GLN A 49 -3.15 9.18 -7.48
CA GLN A 49 -2.56 10.50 -7.38
C GLN A 49 -2.37 10.87 -5.91
N ASN A 50 -1.44 11.80 -5.66
CA ASN A 50 -1.22 12.30 -4.32
C ASN A 50 -2.50 12.93 -3.76
N GLY A 51 -2.82 12.59 -2.51
CA GLY A 51 -4.02 13.10 -1.86
C GLY A 51 -5.30 12.30 -2.15
N GLN A 52 -5.24 11.28 -3.03
CA GLN A 52 -6.38 10.44 -3.36
C GLN A 52 -6.76 9.52 -2.18
N LYS A 53 -8.06 9.38 -1.91
CA LYS A 53 -8.56 8.55 -0.80
C LYS A 53 -8.70 7.07 -1.16
N GLU A 54 -9.05 6.80 -2.41
CA GLU A 54 -9.40 5.44 -2.87
C GLU A 54 -8.74 5.16 -4.21
N CYS A 55 -8.12 3.98 -4.30
CA CYS A 55 -7.31 3.53 -5.43
C CYS A 55 -7.98 2.43 -6.26
N ILE A 56 -9.10 1.92 -5.77
CA ILE A 56 -9.79 0.75 -6.29
C ILE A 56 -11.30 0.94 -6.16
N ASP A 57 -12.03 0.28 -7.05
CA ASP A 57 -13.48 0.17 -6.92
C ASP A 57 -13.83 -1.00 -5.99
N LYS A 58 -14.35 -0.65 -4.81
CA LYS A 58 -14.80 -1.63 -3.80
C LYS A 58 -16.07 -2.37 -4.22
N HIS A 59 -16.83 -1.88 -5.19
CA HIS A 59 -18.00 -2.57 -5.72
C HIS A 59 -17.65 -3.60 -6.79
N SER A 60 -16.41 -3.57 -7.31
CA SER A 60 -15.97 -4.51 -8.32
C SER A 60 -16.02 -5.97 -7.84
N GLN A 61 -16.42 -6.88 -8.73
CA GLN A 61 -16.42 -8.32 -8.45
C GLN A 61 -15.03 -8.81 -8.03
N ARG A 62 -13.97 -8.23 -8.61
CA ARG A 62 -12.58 -8.53 -8.25
C ARG A 62 -12.30 -8.23 -6.79
N TYR A 63 -12.71 -7.05 -6.29
CA TYR A 63 -12.54 -6.71 -4.88
C TYR A 63 -13.30 -7.67 -3.96
N GLN A 64 -14.57 -7.92 -4.28
CA GLN A 64 -15.42 -8.82 -3.48
C GLN A 64 -14.85 -10.24 -3.41
N ASN A 65 -14.34 -10.76 -4.52
CA ASN A 65 -13.69 -12.08 -4.57
C ASN A 65 -12.41 -12.11 -3.72
N ILE A 66 -11.56 -11.08 -3.82
CA ILE A 66 -10.33 -10.98 -3.01
C ILE A 66 -10.67 -10.89 -1.52
N LYS A 67 -11.64 -10.05 -1.15
CA LYS A 67 -12.10 -9.91 0.23
C LYS A 67 -12.61 -11.24 0.79
N LYS A 68 -13.46 -11.94 0.03
CA LYS A 68 -13.96 -13.27 0.41
C LYS A 68 -12.83 -14.28 0.58
N ALA A 69 -11.84 -14.28 -0.31
CA ALA A 69 -10.67 -15.14 -0.20
C ALA A 69 -9.89 -14.89 1.10
N LEU A 70 -9.64 -13.62 1.46
CA LEU A 70 -8.99 -13.24 2.71
C LEU A 70 -9.81 -13.67 3.95
N GLN A 71 -11.12 -13.46 3.93
CA GLN A 71 -12.02 -13.89 5.02
C GLN A 71 -12.00 -15.41 5.22
N ASN A 72 -11.79 -16.16 4.14
CA ASN A 72 -11.66 -17.62 4.17
C ASN A 72 -10.22 -18.09 4.40
N LEU A 73 -9.30 -17.21 4.80
CA LEU A 73 -7.88 -17.50 5.06
C LEU A 73 -7.16 -18.12 3.86
N GLN A 74 -7.60 -17.81 2.64
CA GLN A 74 -6.94 -18.29 1.44
C GLN A 74 -5.64 -17.53 1.21
N VAL A 75 -4.58 -18.27 0.87
CA VAL A 75 -3.31 -17.68 0.45
C VAL A 75 -3.51 -16.98 -0.89
N LEU A 76 -3.24 -15.68 -0.90
CA LEU A 76 -3.23 -14.87 -2.12
C LEU A 76 -1.79 -14.71 -2.63
N PRO A 77 -1.59 -14.44 -3.94
CA PRO A 77 -0.25 -14.17 -4.42
C PRO A 77 0.34 -12.94 -3.72
N ALA A 78 1.67 -12.82 -3.71
CA ALA A 78 2.34 -11.66 -3.14
C ALA A 78 1.92 -10.36 -3.87
N ILE A 79 1.93 -9.25 -3.13
CA ILE A 79 1.85 -7.90 -3.70
C ILE A 79 3.23 -7.46 -4.19
N LYS A 80 3.32 -6.34 -4.91
CA LYS A 80 4.60 -5.73 -5.28
C LYS A 80 4.68 -4.32 -4.73
N VAL A 81 5.75 -4.00 -4.02
CA VAL A 81 5.95 -2.69 -3.41
C VAL A 81 7.32 -2.11 -3.69
N TYR A 82 7.35 -0.79 -3.77
CA TYR A 82 8.58 -0.02 -3.62
C TYR A 82 8.74 0.43 -2.17
N VAL A 83 9.99 0.44 -1.68
CA VAL A 83 10.35 1.00 -0.38
C VAL A 83 11.10 2.30 -0.58
N LEU A 84 10.67 3.35 0.12
CA LEU A 84 11.33 4.63 0.22
C LEU A 84 11.19 5.12 1.66
N ASP A 85 12.29 5.50 2.32
CA ASP A 85 12.27 6.08 3.68
C ASP A 85 11.44 5.27 4.70
N ASN A 86 11.56 3.94 4.66
CA ASN A 86 10.81 2.95 5.47
C ASN A 86 9.29 2.90 5.23
N GLU A 87 8.80 3.52 4.16
CA GLU A 87 7.40 3.49 3.72
C GLU A 87 7.22 2.57 2.50
N TYR A 88 6.02 1.97 2.37
CA TYR A 88 5.68 1.12 1.23
C TYR A 88 4.76 1.80 0.23
N TYR A 89 5.09 1.68 -1.05
CA TYR A 89 4.33 2.19 -2.19
C TYR A 89 3.90 1.05 -3.09
N ILE A 90 2.59 0.90 -3.31
CA ILE A 90 2.02 -0.22 -4.06
C ILE A 90 2.32 -0.06 -5.54
N VAL A 91 3.02 -1.04 -6.11
CA VAL A 91 3.20 -1.20 -7.56
C VAL A 91 2.06 -2.05 -8.12
N ASP A 92 1.80 -3.18 -7.46
CA ASP A 92 0.69 -4.09 -7.79
C ASP A 92 0.05 -4.62 -6.50
N GLY A 93 -1.26 -4.90 -6.58
CA GLY A 93 -2.01 -5.51 -5.49
C GLY A 93 -2.87 -4.55 -4.67
N HIS A 94 -3.23 -3.37 -5.18
CA HIS A 94 -4.07 -2.39 -4.45
C HIS A 94 -5.35 -2.99 -3.87
N HIS A 95 -6.04 -3.86 -4.61
CA HIS A 95 -7.25 -4.52 -4.10
C HIS A 95 -6.96 -5.43 -2.90
N ARG A 96 -5.81 -6.12 -2.90
CA ARG A 96 -5.39 -7.00 -1.79
C ARG A 96 -5.02 -6.17 -0.56
N VAL A 97 -4.29 -5.07 -0.74
CA VAL A 97 -3.96 -4.14 0.35
C VAL A 97 -5.23 -3.56 0.97
N GLU A 98 -6.13 -2.99 0.16
CA GLU A 98 -7.37 -2.39 0.65
C GLU A 98 -8.30 -3.42 1.30
N ALA A 99 -8.44 -4.61 0.72
CA ALA A 99 -9.22 -5.68 1.31
C ALA A 99 -8.61 -6.19 2.62
N SER A 100 -7.28 -6.26 2.72
CA SER A 100 -6.57 -6.68 3.94
C SER A 100 -6.77 -5.68 5.07
N LYS A 101 -6.66 -4.37 4.78
CA LYS A 101 -6.99 -3.30 5.73
C LYS A 101 -8.43 -3.40 6.23
N GLU A 102 -9.37 -3.73 5.35
CA GLU A 102 -10.80 -3.84 5.70
C GLU A 102 -11.13 -5.12 6.48
N VAL A 103 -10.47 -6.24 6.18
CA VAL A 103 -10.67 -7.52 6.87
C VAL A 103 -9.91 -7.58 8.20
N GLY A 104 -8.88 -6.75 8.39
CA GLY A 104 -8.01 -6.77 9.57
C GLY A 104 -6.81 -7.72 9.44
N VAL A 105 -6.38 -8.03 8.21
CA VAL A 105 -5.15 -8.79 7.96
C VAL A 105 -3.96 -7.85 8.11
N GLU A 106 -3.11 -8.12 9.09
CA GLU A 106 -1.98 -7.24 9.46
C GLU A 106 -0.80 -7.33 8.50
N PHE A 107 -0.52 -8.52 7.95
CA PHE A 107 0.65 -8.77 7.11
C PHE A 107 0.27 -9.36 5.75
N LEU A 108 0.97 -8.91 4.71
CA LEU A 108 0.92 -9.50 3.37
C LEU A 108 2.34 -9.81 2.89
N ASP A 109 2.49 -10.93 2.18
CA ASP A 109 3.71 -11.20 1.43
C ASP A 109 3.86 -10.17 0.30
N ALA A 110 5.04 -9.56 0.22
CA ALA A 110 5.35 -8.56 -0.78
C ALA A 110 6.70 -8.84 -1.43
N GLU A 111 6.73 -8.76 -2.76
CA GLU A 111 7.95 -8.61 -3.54
C GLU A 111 8.45 -7.16 -3.40
N ILE A 112 9.66 -6.97 -2.86
CA ILE A 112 10.16 -5.67 -2.44
C ILE A 112 11.31 -5.19 -3.34
N ILE A 113 11.17 -3.95 -3.83
CA ILE A 113 12.27 -3.20 -4.44
C ILE A 113 12.52 -1.94 -3.60
N GLU A 114 13.70 -1.85 -3.00
CA GLU A 114 14.09 -0.70 -2.20
C GLU A 114 14.80 0.35 -3.06
N PHE A 115 14.37 1.60 -2.90
CA PHE A 115 15.01 2.76 -3.47
C PHE A 115 15.63 3.62 -2.38
N LYS A 116 16.84 4.11 -2.62
CA LYS A 116 17.51 5.10 -1.79
C LYS A 116 17.78 6.34 -2.61
N TYR A 117 17.46 7.50 -2.06
CA TYR A 117 17.64 8.80 -2.70
C TYR A 117 18.44 9.74 -1.78
N HIS A 118 19.15 10.69 -2.38
CA HIS A 118 19.78 11.84 -1.72
C HIS A 118 18.87 13.07 -1.87
#